data_AF-D1BSI5-F1
#
_entry.id   AF-D1BSI5-F1
#
_cell.length_a   1.000
_cell.length_b   1.000
_cell.length_c   1.000
_cell.angle_alpha   90.00
_cell.angle_beta   90.00
_cell.angle_gamma   90.00
#
_symmetry.space_group_name_H-M   'P 1'
#
loop_
_entity.id
_entity.type
_entity.pdbx_description
1 polymer ?
#
loop_
_entity_poly.entity_id
_entity_poly.type
_entity_poly.pdbx_seq_one_letter_code
_entity_poly.pdbx_strand_id
1 'polypeptide(L)'
;MSTTTRRPVRTMGIIGLVAGLFMIVAGGATWGIVTSNLSSQNITVTSNAPFLAGTQVNNPFSAFAQAAGIEASTLNMTDGRSFADLDREDPLREVAQQGAFLQASLFTSVVAYGVAALVMGMGVLVAGNGYALTRIAAGATQRQEELASA
;
A
#
# COMPACT_ATOMS: atom_id res chain seq x y z
N MET A 1 45.94 10.86 3.22
CA MET A 1 44.92 9.88 2.84
C MET A 1 43.71 10.64 2.30
N SER A 2 43.27 10.30 1.08
CA SER A 2 42.51 11.09 0.12
C SER A 2 41.20 11.74 0.61
N THR A 3 41.09 13.06 0.43
CA THR A 3 39.86 13.88 0.60
C THR A 3 38.73 13.52 -0.38
N THR A 4 38.99 12.65 -1.37
CA THR A 4 38.08 12.24 -2.45
C THR A 4 36.84 11.46 -1.98
N THR A 5 36.93 10.63 -0.93
CA THR A 5 35.84 9.69 -0.57
C THR A 5 34.78 10.29 0.37
N ARG A 6 35.05 11.43 1.02
CA ARG A 6 34.17 12.01 2.06
C ARG A 6 32.95 12.76 1.50
N ARG A 7 33.16 13.57 0.45
CA ARG A 7 32.08 14.31 -0.22
C ARG A 7 30.98 13.40 -0.79
N PRO A 8 31.29 12.30 -1.51
CA PRO A 8 30.24 11.46 -2.09
C PRO A 8 29.38 10.77 -1.02
N VAL A 9 29.95 10.34 0.11
CA VAL A 9 29.20 9.67 1.20
C VAL A 9 28.17 10.61 1.84
N ARG A 10 28.55 11.86 2.13
CA ARG A 10 27.63 12.85 2.70
C ARG A 10 26.50 13.18 1.73
N THR A 11 26.82 13.39 0.45
CA THR A 11 25.84 13.69 -0.59
C THR A 11 24.86 12.52 -0.77
N MET A 12 25.36 11.29 -0.83
CA MET A 12 24.51 10.11 -0.99
C MET A 12 23.61 9.87 0.22
N GLY A 13 24.11 10.15 1.44
CA GLY A 13 23.29 10.09 2.65
C GLY A 13 22.13 11.08 2.64
N ILE A 14 22.39 12.34 2.25
CA ILE A 14 21.35 13.37 2.14
C ILE A 14 20.33 13.00 1.05
N ILE A 15 20.79 12.55 -0.12
CA ILE A 15 19.91 12.11 -1.21
C ILE A 15 19.02 10.95 -0.74
N GLY A 16 19.60 9.93 -0.10
CA GLY A 16 18.83 8.81 0.45
C GLY A 16 17.80 9.27 1.49
N LEU A 17 18.17 10.18 2.39
CA LEU A 17 17.27 10.71 3.40
C LEU A 17 16.06 11.42 2.76
N VAL A 18 16.32 12.33 1.82
CA VAL A 18 15.27 13.09 1.13
C VAL A 18 14.40 12.19 0.26
N ALA A 19 15.00 11.26 -0.48
CA ALA A 19 14.27 10.30 -1.31
C ALA A 19 13.35 9.41 -0.47
N GLY A 20 13.83 8.89 0.67
CA GLY A 20 13.02 8.09 1.56
C GLY A 20 11.85 8.86 2.16
N LEU A 21 12.08 10.10 2.62
CA LEU A 21 11.00 10.97 3.11
C LEU A 21 9.96 11.28 2.02
N PHE A 22 10.41 11.55 0.80
CA PHE A 22 9.51 11.75 -0.34
C PHE A 22 8.65 10.51 -0.61
N MET A 23 9.23 9.31 -0.58
CA MET A 23 8.48 8.06 -0.75
C MET A 23 7.40 7.88 0.32
N ILE A 24 7.68 8.22 1.58
CA ILE A 24 6.68 8.17 2.66
C ILE A 24 5.50 9.11 2.35
N VAL A 25 5.80 10.35 1.94
CA VAL A 25 4.76 11.34 1.60
C VAL A 25 3.94 10.88 0.39
N ALA A 26 4.58 10.38 -0.67
CA ALA A 26 3.92 9.90 -1.87
C ALA A 26 3.02 8.67 -1.60
N GLY A 27 3.51 7.72 -0.79
CA GLY A 27 2.73 6.56 -0.37
C GLY A 27 1.53 6.97 0.50
N GLY A 28 1.72 7.88 1.45
CA GLY A 28 0.64 8.41 2.29
C GLY A 28 -0.41 9.17 1.49
N ALA A 29 0.00 9.99 0.51
CA ALA A 29 -0.91 10.67 -0.41
C ALA A 29 -1.74 9.67 -1.23
N THR A 30 -1.10 8.64 -1.77
CA THR A 30 -1.79 7.57 -2.53
C THR A 30 -2.82 6.85 -1.65
N TRP A 31 -2.45 6.50 -0.42
CA TRP A 31 -3.38 5.90 0.55
C TRP A 31 -4.60 6.80 0.80
N GLY A 32 -4.38 8.09 1.01
CA GLY A 32 -5.44 9.08 1.20
C GLY A 32 -6.37 9.22 -0.01
N ILE A 33 -5.82 9.19 -1.23
CA ILE A 33 -6.61 9.22 -2.47
C ILE A 33 -7.49 7.98 -2.57
N VAL A 34 -6.97 6.78 -2.34
CA VAL A 34 -7.78 5.54 -2.38
C VAL A 34 -8.87 5.57 -1.31
N THR A 35 -8.53 6.02 -0.09
CA THR A 35 -9.50 6.20 1.01
C THR A 35 -10.64 7.13 0.62
N SER A 36 -10.31 8.26 0.00
CA SER A 36 -11.30 9.25 -0.45
C SER A 36 -12.20 8.70 -1.55
N ASN A 37 -11.65 7.95 -2.51
CA ASN A 37 -12.42 7.31 -3.58
C ASN A 37 -13.35 6.19 -3.09
N LEU A 38 -12.95 5.45 -2.05
CA LEU A 38 -13.82 4.44 -1.46
C LEU A 38 -14.92 5.07 -0.59
N SER A 39 -14.55 6.06 0.23
CA SER A 39 -15.50 6.75 1.11
C SER A 39 -16.56 7.53 0.32
N SER A 40 -16.21 8.11 -0.84
CA SER A 40 -17.16 8.82 -1.70
C SER A 40 -18.24 7.92 -2.29
N GLN A 41 -17.98 6.61 -2.42
CA GLN A 41 -18.97 5.65 -2.91
C GLN A 41 -20.00 5.26 -1.85
N ASN A 42 -19.79 5.65 -0.58
CA ASN A 42 -20.69 5.43 0.55
C ASN A 42 -21.23 4.00 0.66
N ILE A 43 -20.38 3.01 0.35
CA ILE A 43 -20.71 1.59 0.42
C ILE A 43 -20.53 1.12 1.86
N THR A 44 -21.50 0.39 2.39
CA THR A 44 -21.41 -0.30 3.68
C THR A 44 -21.18 -1.78 3.46
N VAL A 45 -20.35 -2.39 4.30
CA VAL A 45 -20.10 -3.82 4.29
C VAL A 45 -21.42 -4.57 4.53
N THR A 46 -21.75 -5.50 3.64
CA THR A 46 -22.96 -6.31 3.70
C THR A 46 -23.08 -7.12 5.00
N SER A 47 -24.29 -7.40 5.46
CA SER A 47 -24.58 -8.06 6.74
C SER A 47 -24.13 -9.52 6.79
N ASN A 48 -24.02 -10.18 5.64
CA ASN A 48 -23.51 -11.54 5.50
C ASN A 48 -21.98 -11.60 5.28
N ALA A 49 -21.26 -10.48 5.40
CA ALA A 49 -19.81 -10.51 5.38
C ALA A 49 -19.25 -11.24 6.62
N PRO A 50 -18.13 -11.97 6.49
CA PRO A 50 -17.54 -12.74 7.59
C PRO A 50 -16.99 -11.87 8.73
N PHE A 51 -16.69 -10.59 8.48
CA PHE A 51 -16.20 -9.62 9.45
C PHE A 51 -16.56 -8.20 9.01
N LEU A 52 -16.48 -7.24 9.93
CA LEU A 52 -16.69 -5.79 9.67
C LEU A 52 -18.04 -5.42 9.02
N ALA A 53 -19.07 -6.27 9.16
CA ALA A 53 -20.41 -6.00 8.68
C ALA A 53 -20.97 -4.67 9.22
N GLY A 54 -21.63 -3.90 8.35
CA GLY A 54 -22.20 -2.59 8.69
C GLY A 54 -21.19 -1.44 8.80
N THR A 55 -19.88 -1.71 8.66
CA THR A 55 -18.87 -0.64 8.60
C THR A 55 -18.78 -0.03 7.19
N GLN A 56 -18.26 1.20 7.07
CA GLN A 56 -18.08 1.84 5.77
C GLN A 56 -16.84 1.27 5.06
N VAL A 57 -16.95 1.05 3.75
CA VAL A 57 -15.84 0.63 2.89
C VAL A 57 -14.93 1.83 2.64
N ASN A 58 -13.93 2.02 3.50
CA ASN A 58 -13.00 3.15 3.42
C ASN A 58 -11.55 2.77 3.79
N ASN A 59 -11.28 1.49 3.96
CA ASN A 59 -9.98 0.98 4.37
C ASN A 59 -9.76 -0.42 3.76
N PRO A 60 -8.52 -0.93 3.67
CA PRO A 60 -8.24 -2.20 3.00
C PRO A 60 -9.02 -3.38 3.59
N PHE A 61 -9.21 -3.44 4.91
CA PHE A 61 -9.92 -4.56 5.55
C PHE A 61 -11.42 -4.53 5.26
N SER A 62 -12.05 -3.36 5.31
CA SER A 62 -13.46 -3.19 4.96
C SER A 62 -13.74 -3.47 3.47
N ALA A 63 -12.83 -3.07 2.57
CA ALA A 63 -12.93 -3.39 1.14
C ALA A 63 -12.82 -4.90 0.90
N PHE A 64 -11.89 -5.57 1.58
CA PHE A 64 -11.74 -7.02 1.56
C PHE A 64 -12.99 -7.72 2.14
N ALA A 65 -13.54 -7.22 3.25
CA ALA A 65 -14.77 -7.73 3.86
C ALA A 65 -15.97 -7.65 2.90
N GLN A 66 -16.15 -6.51 2.23
CA GLN A 66 -17.21 -6.33 1.26
C GLN A 66 -17.04 -7.26 0.05
N ALA A 67 -15.81 -7.42 -0.44
CA ALA A 67 -15.51 -8.36 -1.53
C ALA A 67 -15.90 -9.80 -1.16
N ALA A 68 -15.56 -10.25 0.06
CA ALA A 68 -15.94 -11.56 0.57
C ALA A 68 -17.46 -11.71 0.76
N GLY A 69 -18.14 -10.66 1.23
CA GLY A 69 -19.60 -10.66 1.36
C GLY A 69 -20.33 -10.72 0.01
N ILE A 70 -19.80 -10.06 -1.03
CA ILE A 70 -20.30 -10.16 -2.40
C ILE A 70 -20.16 -11.60 -2.91
N GLU A 71 -18.99 -12.19 -2.75
CA GLU A 71 -18.74 -13.58 -3.16
C GLU A 71 -19.72 -14.55 -2.47
N ALA A 72 -19.89 -14.43 -1.15
CA ALA A 72 -20.85 -15.25 -0.41
C ALA A 72 -22.30 -15.07 -0.92
N SER A 73 -22.69 -13.84 -1.24
CA SER A 73 -24.01 -13.53 -1.79
C SER A 73 -24.20 -14.13 -3.18
N THR A 74 -23.19 -13.98 -4.05
CA THR A 74 -23.20 -14.52 -5.41
C THR A 74 -23.28 -16.03 -5.39
N LEU A 75 -22.44 -16.70 -4.59
CA LEU A 75 -22.46 -18.16 -4.47
C LEU A 75 -23.78 -18.69 -3.89
N ASN A 76 -24.40 -17.97 -2.96
CA ASN A 76 -25.71 -18.33 -2.45
C ASN A 76 -26.79 -18.24 -3.55
N MET A 77 -26.71 -17.23 -4.41
CA MET A 77 -27.65 -17.07 -5.54
C MET A 77 -27.42 -18.09 -6.66
N THR A 78 -26.18 -18.56 -6.86
CA THR A 78 -25.81 -19.46 -7.97
C THR A 78 -25.68 -20.94 -7.55
N ASP A 79 -26.22 -21.32 -6.39
CA ASP A 79 -26.06 -22.65 -5.80
C ASP A 79 -24.59 -23.13 -5.73
N GLY A 80 -23.69 -22.21 -5.40
CA GLY A 80 -22.24 -22.46 -5.25
C GLY A 80 -21.47 -22.48 -6.57
N ARG A 81 -22.09 -22.18 -7.71
CA ARG A 81 -21.44 -22.17 -9.03
C ARG A 81 -20.76 -20.83 -9.33
N SER A 82 -19.54 -20.86 -9.87
CA SER A 82 -18.88 -19.65 -10.36
C SER A 82 -19.38 -19.27 -11.76
N PHE A 83 -18.97 -18.10 -12.27
CA PHE A 83 -19.30 -17.67 -13.65
C PHE A 83 -18.91 -18.70 -14.72
N ALA A 84 -17.82 -19.42 -14.51
CA ALA A 84 -17.32 -20.43 -15.45
C ALA A 84 -18.12 -21.74 -15.40
N ASP A 85 -18.79 -22.00 -14.28
CA ASP A 85 -19.56 -23.23 -14.04
C ASP A 85 -21.04 -23.09 -14.45
N LEU A 86 -21.47 -21.88 -14.83
CA LEU A 86 -22.83 -21.61 -15.29
C LEU A 86 -22.95 -21.76 -16.80
N ASP A 87 -24.04 -22.39 -17.24
CA ASP A 87 -24.37 -22.51 -18.65
C ASP A 87 -24.53 -21.14 -19.31
N ARG A 88 -24.24 -21.06 -20.60
CA ARG A 88 -24.20 -19.78 -21.32
C ARG A 88 -25.53 -19.04 -21.28
N GLU A 89 -26.63 -19.80 -21.30
CA GLU A 89 -28.02 -19.32 -21.28
C GLU A 89 -28.61 -19.20 -19.85
N ASP A 90 -27.84 -19.49 -18.80
CA ASP A 90 -28.30 -19.38 -17.41
C ASP A 90 -28.50 -17.89 -17.04
N PRO A 91 -29.70 -17.47 -16.58
CA PRO A 91 -29.96 -16.08 -16.21
C PRO A 91 -29.09 -15.57 -15.04
N LEU A 92 -28.57 -16.47 -14.19
CA LEU A 92 -27.69 -16.11 -13.08
C LEU A 92 -26.24 -15.87 -13.50
N ARG A 93 -25.90 -16.18 -14.76
CA ARG A 93 -24.56 -15.96 -15.30
C ARG A 93 -24.16 -14.50 -15.32
N GLU A 94 -25.11 -13.60 -15.61
CA GLU A 94 -24.87 -12.15 -15.52
C GLU A 94 -24.65 -11.68 -14.08
N VAL A 95 -25.34 -12.28 -13.10
CA VAL A 95 -25.18 -11.98 -11.67
C VAL A 95 -23.79 -12.42 -11.20
N ALA A 96 -23.37 -13.63 -11.56
CA ALA A 96 -22.03 -14.15 -11.25
C ALA A 96 -20.93 -13.28 -11.86
N GLN A 97 -21.14 -12.83 -13.10
CA GLN A 97 -20.20 -11.94 -13.79
C GLN A 97 -20.05 -10.59 -13.07
N GLN A 98 -21.16 -9.94 -12.73
CA GLN A 98 -21.16 -8.66 -12.02
C GLN A 98 -20.52 -8.78 -10.64
N GLY A 99 -20.84 -9.85 -9.90
CA GLY A 99 -20.23 -10.14 -8.60
C GLY A 99 -18.70 -10.24 -8.70
N ALA A 100 -18.20 -11.01 -9.67
CA ALA A 100 -16.77 -11.16 -9.91
C ALA A 100 -16.09 -9.82 -10.28
N PHE A 101 -16.74 -8.98 -11.10
CA PHE A 101 -16.19 -7.67 -11.44
C PHE A 101 -16.12 -6.71 -10.25
N LEU A 102 -17.18 -6.64 -9.44
CA LEU A 102 -17.16 -5.83 -8.21
C LEU A 102 -16.07 -6.33 -7.25
N GLN A 103 -15.98 -7.64 -7.04
CA GLN A 103 -14.95 -8.25 -6.21
C GLN A 103 -13.54 -7.89 -6.70
N ALA A 104 -13.27 -8.00 -8.00
CA ALA A 104 -11.98 -7.66 -8.60
C ALA A 104 -11.64 -6.16 -8.43
N SER A 105 -12.62 -5.27 -8.57
CA SER A 105 -12.42 -3.83 -8.36
C SER A 105 -12.08 -3.50 -6.90
N LEU A 106 -12.73 -4.17 -5.94
CA LEU A 106 -12.44 -4.03 -4.51
C LEU A 106 -11.06 -4.58 -4.17
N PHE A 107 -10.68 -5.76 -4.70
CA PHE A 107 -9.34 -6.30 -4.51
C PHE A 107 -8.26 -5.42 -5.14
N THR A 108 -8.52 -4.81 -6.30
CA THR A 108 -7.60 -3.83 -6.89
C THR A 108 -7.37 -2.65 -5.93
N SER A 109 -8.42 -2.21 -5.24
CA SER A 109 -8.30 -1.17 -4.20
C SER A 109 -7.49 -1.66 -2.98
N VAL A 110 -7.69 -2.91 -2.53
CA VAL A 110 -6.89 -3.53 -1.45
C VAL A 110 -5.41 -3.61 -1.83
N VAL A 111 -5.11 -4.01 -3.06
CA VAL A 111 -3.74 -4.05 -3.59
C VAL A 111 -3.13 -2.65 -3.64
N ALA A 112 -3.90 -1.63 -4.04
CA ALA A 112 -3.42 -0.24 -4.04
C ALA A 112 -3.01 0.23 -2.63
N TYR A 113 -3.77 -0.12 -1.59
CA TYR A 113 -3.36 0.11 -0.20
C TYR A 113 -2.08 -0.65 0.16
N GLY A 114 -1.98 -1.93 -0.20
CA GLY A 114 -0.80 -2.74 0.05
C GLY A 114 0.47 -2.15 -0.59
N VAL A 115 0.37 -1.70 -1.84
CA VAL A 115 1.46 -1.04 -2.56
C VAL A 115 1.81 0.30 -1.91
N ALA A 116 0.82 1.11 -1.52
CA ALA A 116 1.06 2.37 -0.82
C ALA A 116 1.81 2.14 0.52
N ALA A 117 1.40 1.14 1.30
CA ALA A 117 2.12 0.74 2.53
C ALA A 117 3.55 0.28 2.24
N LEU A 118 3.75 -0.55 1.21
CA LEU A 118 5.09 -1.00 0.80
C LEU A 118 5.99 0.19 0.44
N VAL A 119 5.48 1.14 -0.35
CA VAL A 119 6.23 2.35 -0.73
C VAL A 119 6.60 3.18 0.50
N MET A 120 5.69 3.35 1.45
CA MET A 120 6.00 4.02 2.72
C MET A 120 7.06 3.26 3.53
N GLY A 121 6.92 1.93 3.66
CA GLY A 121 7.88 1.09 4.39
C GLY A 121 9.28 1.13 3.77
N MET A 122 9.37 1.07 2.44
CA MET A 122 10.62 1.26 1.71
C MET A 122 11.18 2.67 1.91
N GLY A 123 10.32 3.70 1.92
CA GLY A 123 10.73 5.07 2.23
C GLY A 123 11.37 5.19 3.61
N VAL A 124 10.82 4.52 4.63
CA VAL A 124 11.42 4.46 5.98
C VAL A 124 12.81 3.81 5.95
N LEU A 125 12.96 2.68 5.26
CA LEU A 125 14.25 2.00 5.14
C LEU A 125 15.28 2.87 4.40
N VAL A 126 14.90 3.46 3.28
CA VAL A 126 15.79 4.33 2.48
C VAL A 126 16.18 5.59 3.27
N ALA A 127 15.22 6.21 3.95
CA ALA A 127 15.48 7.37 4.81
C ALA A 127 16.42 7.02 5.97
N GLY A 128 16.20 5.88 6.63
CA GLY A 128 17.04 5.37 7.71
C GLY A 128 18.48 5.11 7.26
N ASN A 129 18.66 4.50 6.09
CA ASN A 129 19.99 4.29 5.50
C ASN A 129 20.66 5.63 5.14
N GLY A 130 19.92 6.57 4.57
CA GLY A 130 20.41 7.92 4.28
C GLY A 130 20.88 8.65 5.54
N TYR A 131 20.08 8.60 6.60
CA TYR A 131 20.41 9.15 7.90
C TYR A 131 21.69 8.54 8.49
N ALA A 132 21.83 7.20 8.46
CA ALA A 132 23.01 6.51 8.93
C ALA A 132 24.29 6.95 8.19
N LEU A 133 24.23 7.06 6.86
CA LEU A 133 25.36 7.55 6.05
C LEU A 133 25.72 9.00 6.36
N THR A 134 24.74 9.87 6.60
CA THR A 134 24.99 11.26 7.01
C THR A 134 25.70 11.33 8.37
N ARG A 135 25.33 10.47 9.33
CA ARG A 135 25.97 10.39 10.65
C ARG A 135 27.40 9.86 10.56
N ILE A 136 27.66 8.87 9.70
CA ILE A 136 29.02 8.33 9.45
C ILE A 136 29.93 9.41 8.85
N ALA A 137 29.45 10.19 7.88
CA ALA A 137 30.21 11.28 7.29
C ALA A 137 30.52 12.41 8.30
N ALA A 138 29.60 12.67 9.24
CA ALA A 138 29.83 13.62 10.33
C ALA A 138 30.91 13.13 11.31
N GLY A 139 30.86 11.87 11.74
CA GLY A 139 31.87 11.29 12.64
C GLY A 139 33.28 11.21 12.02
N ALA A 140 33.37 10.99 10.71
CA ALA A 140 34.65 11.06 9.98
C ALA A 140 35.27 12.47 9.98
N THR A 141 34.46 13.52 10.14
CA THR A 141 34.91 14.92 10.20
C THR A 141 35.64 15.21 11.50
N GLN A 142 35.02 14.86 12.63
CA GLN A 142 35.58 15.11 13.97
C GLN A 142 36.92 14.41 14.16
N ARG A 143 37.04 13.17 13.66
CA ARG A 143 38.29 12.40 13.75
C ARG A 143 39.44 13.01 12.93
N GLN A 144 39.14 13.66 11.80
CA GLN A 144 40.17 14.40 11.05
C GLN A 144 40.60 15.66 11.79
N GLU A 145 39.67 16.37 12.43
CA GLU A 145 39.98 17.59 13.19
C GLU A 145 40.85 17.27 14.40
N GLU A 146 40.52 16.20 15.14
CA GLU A 146 41.31 15.71 16.28
C GLU A 146 42.75 15.34 15.87
N LEU A 147 42.92 14.56 14.80
CA LEU A 147 44.23 14.18 14.26
C LEU A 147 45.03 15.36 13.68
N ALA A 148 44.36 16.42 13.21
CA ALA A 148 45.03 17.63 12.73
C ALA A 148 45.44 18.57 13.88
N SER A 149 44.87 18.38 15.07
CA SER A 149 45.18 19.15 16.28
C SER A 149 46.19 18.48 17.22
N ALA A 150 46.54 17.21 16.96
CA ALA A 150 47.56 16.44 17.66
C ALA A 150 48.92 16.53 16.95
#